data_AF-A0A4Q2QS04-F1
#
_entry.id   AF-A0A4Q2QS04-F1
#
_cell.length_a   1.000
_cell.length_b   1.000
_cell.length_c   1.000
_cell.angle_alpha   90.00
_cell.angle_beta   90.00
_cell.angle_gamma   90.00
#
_symmetry.space_group_name_H-M   'P 1'
#
loop_
_entity.id
_entity.type
_entity.pdbx_description
1 polymer ?
#
loop_
_entity_poly.entity_id
_entity_poly.type
_entity_poly.pdbx_seq_one_letter_code
_entity_poly.pdbx_strand_id
1 'polypeptide(L)'
;ASPVQMYRATYSPDDNKLRLYAVSRLDPETYKKVHDAGFRWAPKQALFVAPAWTPGREDVLLSLAGEIEDEDSTLAERQEARAERFTGYSGKRASESAQALDEVERLAAMIPPGQPILVGHHSERRARRDAQRIENGMKRAVMLFERAEYWEERARSALLH
;
A
#
# COMPACT_ATOMS: atom_id res chain seq x y z
N ALA A 1 -0.09 -9.74 -40.31
CA ALA A 1 0.25 -9.64 -38.88
C ALA A 1 -0.73 -8.67 -38.26
N SER A 2 -1.59 -9.13 -37.35
CA SER A 2 -2.43 -8.22 -36.57
C SER A 2 -1.52 -7.22 -35.87
N PRO A 3 -1.87 -5.92 -35.84
CA PRO A 3 -1.12 -4.95 -35.07
C PRO A 3 -1.00 -5.46 -33.64
N VAL A 4 0.19 -5.37 -33.04
CA VAL A 4 0.39 -5.74 -31.63
C VAL A 4 -0.65 -4.98 -30.83
N GLN A 5 -1.60 -5.69 -30.21
CA GLN A 5 -2.59 -5.09 -29.32
C GLN A 5 -1.78 -4.38 -28.22
N MET A 6 -1.69 -3.04 -28.27
CA MET A 6 -0.98 -2.25 -27.26
C MET A 6 -1.63 -2.37 -25.88
N TYR A 7 -2.89 -2.82 -25.88
CA TYR A 7 -3.76 -2.92 -24.74
C TYR A 7 -4.42 -4.30 -24.73
N ARG A 8 -4.52 -4.88 -23.54
CA ARG A 8 -5.31 -6.07 -23.28
C ARG A 8 -6.36 -5.72 -22.24
N ALA A 9 -7.61 -6.09 -22.49
CA ALA A 9 -8.71 -5.83 -21.58
C ALA A 9 -9.31 -7.15 -21.09
N THR A 10 -9.61 -7.24 -19.80
CA THR A 10 -10.22 -8.43 -19.21
C THR A 10 -11.41 -8.10 -18.34
N TYR A 11 -12.32 -9.06 -18.22
CA TYR A 11 -13.44 -9.07 -17.30
C TYR A 11 -13.38 -10.31 -16.41
N SER A 12 -13.81 -10.17 -15.15
CA SER A 12 -14.03 -11.33 -14.28
C SER A 12 -15.45 -11.27 -13.70
N PRO A 13 -16.31 -12.28 -13.97
CA PRO A 13 -17.63 -12.38 -13.36
C PRO A 13 -17.58 -12.51 -11.84
N ASP A 14 -16.52 -13.13 -11.29
CA ASP A 14 -16.37 -13.40 -9.87
C ASP A 14 -16.33 -12.13 -9.01
N ASP A 15 -15.72 -11.06 -9.53
CA ASP A 15 -15.63 -9.77 -8.85
C ASP A 15 -16.28 -8.60 -9.61
N ASN A 16 -16.91 -8.91 -10.75
CA ASN A 16 -17.51 -7.97 -11.68
C ASN A 16 -16.56 -6.84 -12.11
N LYS A 17 -15.23 -7.03 -12.12
CA LYS A 17 -14.29 -5.95 -12.46
C LYS A 17 -13.78 -6.04 -13.89
N LEU A 18 -13.58 -4.85 -14.45
CA LEU A 18 -12.92 -4.62 -15.72
C LEU A 18 -11.47 -4.19 -15.48
N ARG A 19 -10.53 -4.76 -16.23
CA ARG A 19 -9.10 -4.45 -16.15
C ARG A 19 -8.56 -4.10 -17.53
N LEU A 20 -7.65 -3.13 -17.57
CA LEU A 20 -6.92 -2.72 -18.76
C LEU A 20 -5.43 -2.82 -18.47
N TYR A 21 -4.77 -3.72 -19.18
CA TYR A 21 -3.32 -3.90 -19.19
C TYR A 21 -2.73 -3.09 -20.34
N ALA A 22 -1.71 -2.30 -20.05
CA ALA A 22 -1.00 -1.49 -21.04
C ALA A 22 0.50 -1.77 -20.92
N VAL A 23 1.16 -2.07 -22.04
CA VAL A 23 2.61 -2.34 -22.08
C VAL A 23 3.42 -1.08 -21.80
N SER A 24 2.87 0.08 -22.15
CA SER A 24 3.51 1.38 -22.00
C SER A 24 2.56 2.39 -21.34
N ARG A 25 3.13 3.50 -20.88
CA ARG A 25 2.36 4.60 -20.28
C ARG A 25 1.36 5.14 -21.32
N LEU A 26 0.11 5.28 -20.89
CA LEU A 26 -0.93 5.92 -21.70
C LEU A 26 -0.55 7.37 -22.03
N ASP A 27 -0.80 7.79 -23.27
CA ASP A 27 -0.76 9.20 -23.62
C ASP A 27 -1.83 9.99 -22.83
N PRO A 28 -1.70 11.33 -22.71
CA PRO A 28 -2.61 12.13 -21.90
C PRO A 28 -4.08 12.02 -22.29
N GLU A 29 -4.40 11.87 -23.58
CA GLU A 29 -5.79 11.79 -24.05
C GLU A 29 -6.41 10.45 -23.68
N THR A 30 -5.69 9.36 -23.92
CA THR A 30 -6.13 8.01 -23.55
C THR A 30 -6.23 7.87 -22.04
N TYR A 31 -5.26 8.39 -21.29
CA TYR A 31 -5.31 8.39 -19.83
C TYR A 31 -6.56 9.11 -19.31
N LYS A 32 -6.88 10.29 -19.88
CA LYS A 32 -8.07 11.05 -19.49
C LYS A 32 -9.35 10.25 -19.75
N LYS A 33 -9.49 9.65 -20.94
CA LYS A 33 -10.66 8.80 -21.28
C LYS A 33 -10.84 7.65 -20.28
N VAL A 34 -9.76 6.91 -20.01
CA VAL A 34 -9.75 5.79 -19.05
C VAL A 34 -10.09 6.28 -17.63
N HIS A 35 -9.51 7.40 -17.20
CA HIS A 35 -9.74 7.99 -15.88
C HIS A 35 -11.19 8.47 -15.70
N ASP A 36 -11.76 9.13 -16.72
CA ASP A 36 -13.11 9.69 -16.71
C ASP A 36 -14.18 8.57 -16.73
N ALA A 37 -13.86 7.42 -17.34
CA ALA A 37 -14.67 6.19 -17.24
C ALA A 37 -14.58 5.51 -15.85
N GLY A 38 -13.77 6.04 -14.95
CA GLY A 38 -13.65 5.59 -13.56
C GLY A 38 -12.61 4.50 -13.33
N PHE A 39 -11.76 4.20 -14.31
CA PHE A 39 -10.62 3.32 -14.08
C PHE A 39 -9.57 4.01 -13.21
N ARG A 40 -8.91 3.23 -12.38
CA ARG A 40 -7.83 3.69 -11.49
C ARG A 40 -6.58 2.84 -11.70
N TRP A 41 -5.43 3.50 -11.70
CA TRP A 41 -4.14 2.85 -11.83
C TRP A 41 -3.79 2.07 -10.56
N ALA A 42 -3.50 0.77 -10.70
CA ALA A 42 -3.05 -0.11 -9.64
C ALA A 42 -1.53 -0.36 -9.81
N PRO A 43 -0.66 0.46 -9.20
CA PRO A 43 0.79 0.47 -9.51
C PRO A 43 1.50 -0.85 -9.19
N LYS A 44 1.03 -1.60 -8.19
CA LYS A 44 1.60 -2.91 -7.82
C LYS A 44 1.20 -4.04 -8.76
N GLN A 45 0.17 -3.83 -9.57
CA GLN A 45 -0.34 -4.80 -10.55
C GLN A 45 -0.07 -4.37 -11.99
N ALA A 46 0.43 -3.14 -12.20
CA ALA A 46 0.68 -2.54 -13.49
C ALA A 46 -0.54 -2.55 -14.44
N LEU A 47 -1.73 -2.32 -13.90
CA LEU A 47 -2.99 -2.30 -14.67
C LEU A 47 -3.91 -1.16 -14.22
N PHE A 48 -4.87 -0.81 -15.07
CA PHE A 48 -6.01 0.03 -14.71
C PHE A 48 -7.21 -0.86 -14.36
N VAL A 49 -7.92 -0.56 -13.29
CA VAL A 49 -9.09 -1.34 -12.85
C VAL A 49 -10.30 -0.44 -12.63
N ALA A 50 -11.47 -0.89 -13.04
CA ALA A 50 -12.75 -0.31 -12.67
C ALA A 50 -13.49 -1.24 -11.70
N PRO A 51 -14.23 -0.70 -10.72
CA PRO A 51 -14.80 -1.50 -9.63
C PRO A 51 -16.01 -2.36 -10.03
N ALA A 52 -16.59 -2.13 -11.20
CA ALA A 52 -17.74 -2.86 -11.72
C ALA A 52 -17.77 -2.78 -13.26
N TRP A 53 -18.38 -3.76 -13.94
CA TRP A 53 -18.75 -3.61 -15.34
C TRP A 53 -19.90 -2.59 -15.49
N THR A 54 -19.85 -1.80 -16.55
CA THR A 54 -20.93 -0.93 -17.02
C THR A 54 -20.81 -0.79 -18.54
N PRO A 55 -21.90 -0.60 -19.30
CA PRO A 55 -21.83 -0.46 -20.77
C PRO A 55 -20.79 0.60 -21.22
N GLY A 56 -20.79 1.79 -20.62
CA GLY A 56 -19.82 2.83 -20.99
C GLY A 56 -18.35 2.52 -20.66
N ARG A 57 -18.08 1.60 -19.72
CA ARG A 57 -16.70 1.13 -19.45
C ARG A 57 -16.28 0.06 -20.44
N GLU A 58 -17.22 -0.80 -20.83
CA GLU A 58 -17.03 -1.76 -21.91
C GLU A 58 -16.73 -1.05 -23.22
N ASP A 59 -17.51 -0.02 -23.58
CA ASP A 59 -17.27 0.79 -24.79
C ASP A 59 -15.84 1.35 -24.83
N VAL A 60 -15.35 1.86 -23.70
CA VAL A 60 -13.97 2.36 -23.58
C VAL A 60 -12.95 1.25 -23.80
N LEU A 61 -13.15 0.08 -23.18
CA LEU A 61 -12.23 -1.05 -23.35
C LEU A 61 -12.25 -1.61 -24.77
N LEU A 62 -13.42 -1.78 -25.38
CA LEU A 62 -13.56 -2.21 -26.76
C LEU A 62 -12.91 -1.21 -27.72
N SER A 63 -13.00 0.10 -27.44
CA SER A 63 -12.34 1.13 -28.26
C SER A 63 -10.82 1.07 -28.21
N LEU A 64 -10.24 0.55 -27.12
CA LEU A 64 -8.78 0.49 -26.91
C LEU A 64 -8.19 -0.88 -27.26
N ALA A 65 -8.81 -1.94 -26.75
CA ALA A 65 -8.32 -3.32 -26.86
C ALA A 65 -9.04 -4.13 -27.94
N GLY A 66 -10.15 -3.66 -28.51
CA GLY A 66 -10.92 -4.36 -29.54
C GLY A 66 -11.81 -5.50 -29.02
N GLU A 67 -11.35 -6.21 -28.00
CA GLU A 67 -12.09 -7.27 -27.31
C GLU A 67 -11.87 -7.21 -25.79
N ILE A 68 -12.74 -7.88 -25.05
CA ILE A 68 -12.63 -8.06 -23.60
C ILE A 68 -12.56 -9.57 -23.37
N GLU A 69 -11.41 -10.03 -22.91
CA GLU A 69 -11.15 -11.43 -22.60
C GLU A 69 -11.60 -11.79 -21.18
N ASP A 70 -11.67 -13.07 -20.87
CA ASP A 70 -11.75 -13.51 -19.48
C ASP A 70 -10.44 -13.23 -18.75
N GLU A 71 -10.54 -12.92 -17.48
CA GLU A 71 -9.37 -12.71 -16.63
C GLU A 71 -8.66 -14.02 -16.31
N ASP A 72 -7.34 -14.09 -16.58
CA ASP A 72 -6.54 -15.31 -16.45
C ASP A 72 -6.46 -15.83 -15.01
N SER A 73 -6.43 -14.90 -14.04
CA SER A 73 -6.33 -15.24 -12.63
C SER A 73 -7.69 -15.64 -12.06
N THR A 74 -7.70 -16.53 -11.09
CA THR A 74 -8.90 -16.81 -10.29
C THR A 74 -9.11 -15.75 -9.22
N LEU A 75 -10.33 -15.66 -8.67
CA LEU A 75 -10.58 -14.80 -7.51
C LEU A 75 -9.67 -15.17 -6.33
N ALA A 76 -9.49 -16.46 -6.07
CA ALA A 76 -8.65 -16.96 -4.97
C ALA A 76 -7.18 -16.51 -5.11
N GLU A 77 -6.56 -16.71 -6.27
CA GLU A 77 -5.18 -16.28 -6.52
C GLU A 77 -5.01 -14.75 -6.35
N ARG A 78 -6.02 -13.96 -6.77
CA ARG A 78 -5.98 -12.50 -6.57
C ARG A 78 -6.09 -12.10 -5.10
N GLN A 79 -6.89 -12.81 -4.32
CA GLN A 79 -7.04 -12.58 -2.89
C GLN A 79 -5.79 -12.99 -2.12
N GLU A 80 -5.16 -14.10 -2.49
CA GLU A 80 -3.85 -14.52 -1.98
C GLU A 80 -2.76 -13.48 -2.29
N ALA A 81 -2.64 -13.06 -3.54
CA ALA A 81 -1.69 -12.03 -3.94
C ALA A 81 -1.94 -10.70 -3.21
N ARG A 82 -3.20 -10.39 -2.88
CA ARG A 82 -3.55 -9.21 -2.07
C ARG A 82 -3.14 -9.39 -0.62
N ALA A 83 -3.42 -10.55 -0.03
CA ALA A 83 -3.04 -10.88 1.34
C ALA A 83 -1.51 -10.83 1.50
N GLU A 84 -0.76 -11.42 0.57
CA GLU A 84 0.71 -11.40 0.57
C GLU A 84 1.27 -9.97 0.57
N ARG A 85 0.73 -9.08 -0.27
CA ARG A 85 1.14 -7.66 -0.27
C ARG A 85 0.89 -6.99 1.09
N PHE A 86 -0.27 -7.26 1.70
CA PHE A 86 -0.60 -6.71 3.01
C PHE A 86 0.29 -7.27 4.13
N THR A 87 0.58 -8.57 4.10
CA THR A 87 1.57 -9.20 4.99
C THR A 87 2.94 -8.55 4.84
N GLY A 88 3.38 -8.29 3.60
CA GLY A 88 4.63 -7.56 3.34
C GLY A 88 4.64 -6.14 3.92
N TYR A 89 3.51 -5.42 3.85
CA TYR A 89 3.38 -4.10 4.47
C TYR A 89 3.41 -4.19 6.00
N SER A 90 2.72 -5.16 6.58
CA SER A 90 2.72 -5.41 8.02
C SER A 90 4.14 -5.69 8.51
N GLY A 91 4.83 -6.67 7.92
CA GLY A 91 6.20 -7.03 8.29
C GLY A 91 7.19 -5.88 8.19
N LYS A 92 7.06 -5.04 7.14
CA LYS A 92 7.87 -3.82 7.02
C LYS A 92 7.63 -2.85 8.18
N ARG A 93 6.36 -2.62 8.58
CA ARG A 93 6.04 -1.71 9.69
C ARG A 93 6.45 -2.28 11.04
N ALA A 94 6.32 -3.60 11.24
CA ALA A 94 6.80 -4.28 12.44
C ALA A 94 8.33 -4.13 12.57
N SER A 95 9.07 -4.32 11.48
CA SER A 95 10.53 -4.13 11.47
C SER A 95 10.93 -2.67 11.76
N GLU A 96 10.25 -1.69 11.16
CA GLU A 96 10.49 -0.27 11.44
C GLU A 96 10.14 0.10 12.90
N SER A 97 9.10 -0.53 13.48
CA SER A 97 8.74 -0.36 14.90
C SER A 97 9.83 -0.90 15.82
N ALA A 98 10.29 -2.13 15.58
CA ALA A 98 11.38 -2.75 16.35
C ALA A 98 12.66 -1.90 16.30
N GLN A 99 13.04 -1.39 15.13
CA GLN A 99 14.18 -0.49 14.98
C GLN A 99 14.03 0.81 15.79
N ALA A 100 12.81 1.38 15.84
CA ALA A 100 12.53 2.56 16.65
C ALA A 100 12.61 2.27 18.15
N LEU A 101 12.17 1.09 18.60
CA LEU A 101 12.35 0.64 19.98
C LEU A 101 13.83 0.46 20.33
N ASP A 102 14.61 -0.22 19.49
CA ASP A 102 16.05 -0.41 19.68
C ASP A 102 16.81 0.92 19.78
N GLU A 103 16.38 1.94 19.03
CA GLU A 103 16.94 3.30 19.12
C GLU A 103 16.58 3.95 20.45
N VAL A 104 15.33 3.85 20.90
CA VAL A 104 14.90 4.38 22.20
C VAL A 104 15.64 3.69 23.34
N GLU A 105 15.76 2.36 23.32
CA GLU A 105 16.47 1.60 24.35
C GLU A 105 17.94 2.04 24.44
N ARG A 106 18.60 2.24 23.29
CA ARG A 106 19.97 2.79 23.25
C ARG A 106 20.07 4.19 23.83
N LEU A 107 19.11 5.07 23.53
CA LEU A 107 19.07 6.42 24.10
C LEU A 107 18.83 6.40 25.61
N ALA A 108 17.91 5.55 26.07
CA ALA A 108 17.56 5.41 27.47
C ALA A 108 18.69 4.81 28.30
N ALA A 109 19.45 3.84 27.75
CA ALA A 109 20.58 3.21 28.42
C ALA A 109 21.73 4.20 28.77
N MET A 110 21.80 5.33 28.07
CA MET A 110 22.77 6.40 28.37
C MET A 110 22.34 7.32 29.51
N ILE A 111 21.09 7.20 29.99
CA ILE A 111 20.53 8.02 31.07
C ILE A 111 20.52 7.19 32.36
N PRO A 112 21.16 7.66 33.45
CA PRO A 112 21.07 6.98 34.74
C PRO A 112 19.61 6.83 35.19
N PRO A 113 19.16 5.60 35.54
CA PRO A 113 17.77 5.36 35.90
C PRO A 113 17.38 6.16 37.16
N GLY A 114 16.21 6.79 37.11
CA GLY A 114 15.66 7.56 38.23
C GLY A 114 16.30 8.93 38.46
N GLN A 115 17.27 9.37 37.65
CA GLN A 115 17.84 10.71 37.76
C GLN A 115 16.81 11.77 37.30
N PRO A 116 16.36 12.70 38.17
CA PRO A 116 15.48 13.77 37.74
C PRO A 116 16.22 14.78 36.87
N ILE A 117 15.48 15.49 36.01
CA ILE A 117 16.02 16.63 35.27
C ILE A 117 16.35 17.75 36.27
N LEU A 118 17.63 18.08 36.39
CA LEU A 118 18.12 19.15 37.28
C LEU A 118 17.83 20.53 36.67
N VAL A 119 16.74 21.16 37.09
CA VAL A 119 16.33 22.49 36.61
C VAL A 119 17.34 23.55 37.02
N GLY A 120 17.75 24.40 36.07
CA GLY A 120 18.76 25.45 36.28
C GLY A 120 20.21 24.97 36.19
N HIS A 121 20.46 23.66 36.04
CA HIS A 121 21.80 23.11 35.89
C HIS A 121 22.27 23.15 34.44
N HIS A 122 23.59 23.21 34.19
CA HIS A 122 24.15 23.29 32.83
C HIS A 122 23.79 22.07 31.95
N SER A 123 23.45 20.93 32.57
CA SER A 123 23.02 19.71 31.87
C SER A 123 21.52 19.67 31.52
N GLU A 124 20.70 20.59 32.03
CA GLU A 124 19.23 20.59 31.87
C GLU A 124 18.81 20.48 30.39
N ARG A 125 19.40 21.30 29.53
CA ARG A 125 19.07 21.35 28.10
C ARG A 125 19.31 20.00 27.42
N ARG A 126 20.37 19.29 27.81
CA ARG A 126 20.67 17.95 27.26
C ARG A 126 19.62 16.95 27.76
N ALA A 127 19.38 16.90 29.06
CA ALA A 127 18.41 15.98 29.67
C ALA A 127 17.00 16.13 29.07
N ARG A 128 16.52 17.37 28.88
CA ARG A 128 15.22 17.63 28.23
C ARG A 128 15.20 17.16 26.78
N ARG A 129 16.29 17.36 26.04
CA ARG A 129 16.38 16.91 24.64
C ARG A 129 16.37 15.39 24.54
N ASP A 130 17.08 14.71 25.41
CA ASP A 130 17.16 13.25 25.40
C ASP A 130 15.80 12.64 25.79
N ALA A 131 15.13 13.19 26.81
CA ALA A 131 13.76 12.81 27.17
C ALA A 131 12.78 13.02 25.99
N GLN A 132 12.86 14.16 25.30
CA GLN A 132 12.00 14.43 24.14
C GLN A 132 12.25 13.46 22.98
N ARG A 133 13.51 13.06 22.75
CA ARG A 133 13.87 12.08 21.71
C ARG A 133 13.32 10.70 22.04
N ILE A 134 13.47 10.26 23.28
CA ILE A 134 12.91 9.00 23.79
C ILE A 134 11.40 8.98 23.63
N GLU A 135 10.71 10.04 24.06
CA GLU A 135 9.25 10.17 23.95
C GLU A 135 8.78 10.10 22.48
N ASN A 136 9.43 10.86 21.59
CA ASN A 136 9.08 10.87 20.18
C ASN A 136 9.38 9.54 19.48
N GLY A 137 10.50 8.89 19.86
CA GLY A 137 10.85 7.55 19.40
C GLY A 137 9.79 6.52 19.80
N MET A 138 9.34 6.55 21.06
CA MET A 138 8.28 5.64 21.53
C MET A 138 6.95 5.89 20.84
N LYS A 139 6.51 7.15 20.71
CA LYS A 139 5.29 7.48 19.95
C LYS A 139 5.36 6.94 18.53
N ARG A 140 6.53 7.06 17.89
CA ARG A 140 6.75 6.52 16.55
C ARG A 140 6.71 4.99 16.52
N ALA A 141 7.34 4.32 17.48
CA ALA A 141 7.36 2.86 17.57
C ALA A 141 5.94 2.29 17.71
N VAL A 142 5.14 2.85 18.63
CA VAL A 142 3.73 2.45 18.84
C VAL A 142 2.91 2.66 17.58
N MET A 143 2.98 3.84 16.96
CA MET A 143 2.25 4.14 15.73
C MET A 143 2.62 3.19 14.56
N LEU A 144 3.89 2.77 14.47
CA LEU A 144 4.33 1.79 13.47
C LEU A 144 3.81 0.38 13.79
N PHE A 145 3.78 0.00 15.06
CA PHE A 145 3.22 -1.27 15.52
C PHE A 145 1.73 -1.37 15.21
N GLU A 146 0.93 -0.37 15.58
CA GLU A 146 -0.50 -0.32 15.27
C GLU A 146 -0.77 -0.41 13.75
N ARG A 147 0.09 0.23 12.94
CA ARG A 147 0.02 0.11 11.48
C ARG A 147 0.36 -1.29 10.98
N ALA A 148 1.27 -2.00 11.65
CA ALA A 148 1.58 -3.38 11.30
C ALA A 148 0.38 -4.29 11.55
N GLU A 149 -0.27 -4.15 12.72
CA GLU A 149 -1.49 -4.89 13.08
C GLU A 149 -2.63 -4.60 12.10
N TYR A 150 -2.86 -3.32 11.76
CA TYR A 150 -3.86 -2.94 10.76
C TYR A 150 -3.67 -3.68 9.43
N TRP A 151 -2.43 -3.76 8.93
CA TRP A 151 -2.17 -4.47 7.67
C TRP A 151 -2.30 -5.99 7.81
N GLU A 152 -1.97 -6.54 8.98
CA GLU A 152 -2.14 -7.96 9.26
C GLU A 152 -3.63 -8.35 9.26
N GLU A 153 -4.48 -7.57 9.92
CA GLU A 153 -5.94 -7.77 9.90
C GLU A 153 -6.49 -7.70 8.47
N ARG A 154 -6.00 -6.74 7.67
CA ARG A 154 -6.39 -6.60 6.26
C ARG A 154 -5.93 -7.79 5.42
N ALA A 155 -4.77 -8.37 5.71
CA ALA A 155 -4.29 -9.58 5.04
C ALA A 155 -5.20 -10.77 5.32
N ARG A 156 -5.57 -10.98 6.59
CA ARG A 156 -6.51 -12.05 6.99
C ARG A 156 -7.88 -11.86 6.34
N SER A 157 -8.42 -10.63 6.38
CA SER A 157 -9.71 -10.30 5.77
C SER A 157 -9.72 -10.51 4.25
N ALA A 158 -8.59 -10.30 3.56
CA ALA A 158 -8.50 -10.54 2.12
C ALA A 158 -8.72 -12.02 1.74
N LEU A 159 -8.37 -12.97 2.62
CA LEU A 159 -8.55 -14.41 2.38
C LEU A 159 -9.95 -14.93 2.73
N LEU A 160 -10.71 -14.19 3.53
CA LEU A 160 -12.07 -14.57 3.97
C LEU A 160 -13.16 -14.16 2.98
N HIS A 161 -12.83 -13.33 1.99
CA HIS A 161 -13.75 -12.74 1.02
C HIS A 161 -13.39 -13.17 -0.40
#